data_AF-A0A225VKD5-F1
#
_entry.id   AF-A0A225VKD5-F1
#
_cell.length_a   1.000
_cell.length_b   1.000
_cell.length_c   1.000
_cell.angle_alpha   90.00
_cell.angle_beta   90.00
_cell.angle_gamma   90.00
#
_symmetry.space_group_name_H-M   'P 1'
#
loop_
_entity.id
_entity.type
_entity.pdbx_description
1 polymer ?
#
loop_
_entity_poly.entity_id
_entity_poly.type
_entity_poly.pdbx_seq_one_letter_code
_entity_poly.pdbx_strand_id
1 'polypeptide(L)'
;MQVSAVTTRSKARSGVRSGCNSPVLCEEVIRELRIERIRQAQDEEAWIHNLKKHLVGEIRDLTQEEARSCGSIVMDYEVDRHDLLL
;
A
#
# COMPACT_ATOMS: atom_id res chain seq x y z
N MET A 1 28.55 28.02 -51.17
CA MET A 1 28.36 27.21 -49.94
C MET A 1 27.01 26.52 -50.03
N GLN A 2 26.96 25.19 -50.10
CA GLN A 2 25.71 24.44 -49.98
C GLN A 2 25.60 23.90 -48.56
N VAL A 3 24.48 24.18 -47.89
CA VAL A 3 24.14 23.62 -46.59
C VAL A 3 23.11 22.50 -46.82
N SER A 4 23.49 21.27 -46.49
CA SER A 4 22.59 20.11 -46.53
C SER A 4 21.73 20.07 -45.27
N ALA A 5 20.41 19.93 -45.45
CA ALA A 5 19.47 19.78 -44.36
C ALA A 5 19.51 18.36 -43.80
N VAL A 6 19.73 18.24 -42.48
CA VAL A 6 19.66 16.97 -41.76
C VAL A 6 18.24 16.76 -41.26
N THR A 7 17.62 15.64 -41.65
CA THR A 7 16.28 15.26 -41.19
C THR A 7 16.40 14.14 -40.17
N THR A 8 15.92 14.34 -38.94
CA THR A 8 15.89 13.30 -37.90
C THR A 8 14.54 12.58 -37.91
N ARG A 9 14.56 11.25 -38.07
CA ARG A 9 13.35 10.41 -38.10
C ARG A 9 13.15 9.75 -36.74
N SER A 10 12.20 10.22 -35.96
CA SER A 10 11.80 9.58 -34.69
C SER A 10 11.00 8.31 -34.98
N LYS A 11 11.54 7.16 -34.56
CA LYS A 11 10.85 5.87 -34.63
C LYS A 11 9.85 5.80 -33.47
N ALA A 12 8.56 6.03 -33.75
CA ALA A 12 7.49 5.77 -32.80
C ALA A 12 7.53 4.28 -32.43
N ARG A 13 7.92 3.97 -31.19
CA ARG A 13 7.76 2.63 -30.62
C ARG A 13 6.26 2.40 -30.48
N SER A 14 5.69 1.65 -31.41
CA SER A 14 4.37 1.02 -31.26
C SER A 14 4.49 0.04 -30.10
N GLY A 15 4.24 0.53 -28.89
CA GLY A 15 4.19 -0.25 -27.68
C GLY A 15 2.90 -1.05 -27.69
N VAL A 16 3.03 -2.37 -27.80
CA VAL A 16 1.99 -3.33 -27.50
C VAL A 16 1.45 -3.03 -26.09
N ARG A 17 0.32 -2.32 -26.00
CA ARG A 17 -0.49 -2.27 -24.77
C ARG A 17 -1.39 -3.49 -24.76
N SER A 18 -0.80 -4.64 -24.44
CA SER A 18 -1.57 -5.75 -23.85
C SER A 18 -1.46 -5.57 -22.35
N GLY A 19 -2.43 -4.90 -21.75
CA GLY A 19 -2.44 -4.68 -20.31
C GLY A 19 -3.72 -4.00 -19.88
N CYS A 20 -4.67 -4.81 -19.39
CA CYS A 20 -5.89 -4.40 -18.70
C CYS A 20 -6.79 -3.42 -19.49
N ASN A 21 -7.58 -3.95 -20.43
CA ASN A 21 -8.43 -3.14 -21.31
C ASN A 21 -9.74 -2.63 -20.67
N SER A 22 -9.88 -2.67 -19.34
CA SER A 22 -10.95 -1.96 -18.62
C SER A 22 -10.32 -1.07 -17.55
N PRO A 23 -10.59 0.25 -17.55
CA PRO A 23 -10.12 1.17 -16.50
C PRO A 23 -10.46 0.68 -15.08
N VAL A 24 -11.62 0.05 -14.91
CA VAL A 24 -12.09 -0.49 -13.62
C VAL A 24 -11.16 -1.56 -13.07
N LEU A 25 -10.71 -2.50 -13.93
CA LEU A 25 -9.77 -3.55 -13.53
C LEU A 25 -8.39 -2.95 -13.15
N CYS A 26 -7.97 -1.86 -13.80
CA CYS A 26 -6.73 -1.17 -13.45
C CYS A 26 -6.83 -0.47 -12.09
N GLU A 27 -7.97 0.15 -11.79
CA GLU A 27 -8.20 0.82 -10.51
C GLU A 27 -8.21 -0.17 -9.35
N GLU A 28 -8.82 -1.35 -9.52
CA GLU A 28 -8.83 -2.41 -8.50
C GLU A 28 -7.41 -2.90 -8.18
N VAL A 29 -6.59 -3.18 -9.21
CA VAL A 29 -5.18 -3.55 -9.02
C VAL A 29 -4.40 -2.45 -8.29
N ILE A 30 -4.64 -1.17 -8.63
CA ILE A 30 -3.97 -0.06 -7.94
C ILE A 30 -4.43 0.04 -6.48
N ARG A 31 -5.71 -0.20 -6.18
CA ARG A 31 -6.25 -0.22 -4.82
C ARG A 31 -5.60 -1.33 -4.00
N GLU A 32 -5.54 -2.55 -4.51
CA GLU A 32 -4.87 -3.67 -3.85
C GLU A 32 -3.40 -3.38 -3.56
N LEU A 33 -2.66 -2.85 -4.54
CA LEU A 33 -1.26 -2.47 -4.36
C LEU A 33 -1.06 -1.37 -3.30
N ARG A 34 -2.03 -0.46 -3.15
CA ARG A 34 -1.98 0.58 -2.11
C ARG A 34 -2.23 -0.01 -0.73
N ILE A 35 -3.27 -0.85 -0.60
CA ILE A 35 -3.59 -1.54 0.65
C ILE A 35 -2.38 -2.36 1.12
N GLU A 36 -1.79 -3.14 0.22
CA GLU A 36 -0.61 -3.96 0.53
C GLU A 36 0.56 -3.13 1.08
N ARG A 37 0.87 -2.00 0.44
CA ARG A 37 1.96 -1.12 0.87
C ARG A 37 1.68 -0.44 2.20
N ILE A 38 0.43 -0.04 2.45
CA ILE A 38 0.05 0.55 3.74
C ILE A 38 0.17 -0.50 4.83
N ARG A 39 -0.30 -1.73 4.58
CA ARG A 39 -0.19 -2.82 5.55
C ARG A 39 1.27 -3.10 5.89
N GLN A 40 2.13 -3.25 4.89
CA GLN A 40 3.57 -3.44 5.09
C GLN A 40 4.20 -2.31 5.91
N ALA A 41 3.90 -1.05 5.58
CA ALA A 41 4.43 0.08 6.33
C ALA A 41 3.91 0.12 7.79
N GLN A 42 2.67 -0.29 8.02
CA GLN A 42 2.10 -0.39 9.36
C GLN A 42 2.74 -1.53 10.18
N ASP A 43 3.03 -2.67 9.54
CA ASP A 43 3.60 -3.83 10.21
C ASP A 43 5.09 -3.63 10.58
N GLU A 44 5.78 -2.69 9.93
CA GLU A 44 7.13 -2.25 10.31
C GLU A 44 7.16 -1.43 11.62
N GLU A 45 6.03 -0.80 11.98
CA GLU A 45 5.91 0.04 13.18
C GLU A 45 5.37 -0.79 14.35
N ALA A 46 6.25 -1.16 15.30
CA ALA A 46 5.91 -2.05 16.41
C ALA A 46 4.70 -1.60 17.24
N TRP A 47 4.49 -0.29 17.41
CA TRP A 47 3.34 0.23 18.16
C TRP A 47 2.01 0.00 17.41
N ILE A 48 2.01 0.09 16.07
CA ILE A 48 0.83 -0.20 15.24
C ILE A 48 0.56 -1.70 15.26
N HIS A 49 1.60 -2.52 15.03
CA HIS A 49 1.48 -3.98 15.06
C HIS A 49 0.89 -4.49 16.38
N ASN A 50 1.39 -3.97 17.51
CA ASN A 50 0.88 -4.35 18.82
C ASN A 50 -0.55 -3.87 19.08
N LEU A 51 -0.90 -2.67 18.60
CA LEU A 51 -2.25 -2.14 18.71
C LEU A 51 -3.25 -2.96 17.90
N LYS A 52 -2.90 -3.36 16.66
CA LYS A 52 -3.71 -4.26 15.84
C LYS A 52 -3.99 -5.57 16.58
N LYS A 53 -2.95 -6.23 17.10
CA LYS A 53 -3.09 -7.44 17.92
C LYS A 53 -4.02 -7.26 19.10
N HIS A 54 -3.92 -6.13 19.80
CA HIS A 54 -4.82 -5.83 20.90
C HIS A 54 -6.28 -5.70 20.42
N LEU A 55 -6.52 -5.02 19.30
CA LEU A 55 -7.86 -4.80 18.72
C LEU A 55 -8.52 -6.09 18.23
N VAL A 56 -7.75 -7.00 17.62
CA VAL A 56 -8.26 -8.30 17.15
C VAL A 56 -8.38 -9.36 18.26
N GLY A 57 -8.00 -9.02 19.50
CA GLY A 57 -8.12 -9.89 20.66
C GLY A 57 -6.94 -10.84 20.88
N GLU A 58 -5.84 -10.68 20.14
CA GLU A 58 -4.59 -11.43 20.27
C GLU A 58 -3.71 -10.90 21.41
N ILE A 59 -4.33 -10.43 22.50
CA ILE A 59 -3.63 -9.82 23.65
C ILE A 59 -2.61 -10.79 24.29
N ARG A 60 -2.81 -12.10 24.13
CA ARG A 60 -1.89 -13.14 24.65
C ARG A 60 -0.52 -13.14 23.96
N ASP A 61 -0.42 -12.57 22.77
CA ASP A 61 0.81 -12.46 22.01
C ASP A 61 1.60 -11.18 22.35
N LEU A 62 1.04 -10.33 23.23
CA LEU A 62 1.66 -9.11 23.72
C LEU A 62 2.25 -9.33 25.11
N THR A 63 3.34 -8.61 25.40
CA THR A 63 3.82 -8.46 26.76
C THR A 63 2.85 -7.60 27.59
N GLN A 64 2.95 -7.68 28.92
CA GLN A 64 2.12 -6.87 29.82
C GLN A 64 2.33 -5.36 29.60
N GLU A 65 3.54 -4.93 29.22
CA GLU A 65 3.82 -3.53 28.93
C GLU A 65 3.18 -3.08 27.62
N GLU A 66 3.30 -3.87 26.55
CA GLU A 66 2.68 -3.58 25.26
C GLU A 66 1.16 -3.52 25.37
N ALA A 67 0.55 -4.49 26.05
CA ALA A 67 -0.90 -4.51 26.26
C ALA A 67 -1.38 -3.27 27.04
N ARG A 68 -0.64 -2.84 28.08
CA ARG A 68 -0.96 -1.62 28.84
C ARG A 68 -0.83 -0.36 27.99
N SER A 69 0.22 -0.27 27.17
CA SER A 69 0.44 0.87 26.26
C SER A 69 -0.73 1.00 25.27
N CYS A 70 -1.09 -0.11 24.61
CA CYS A 70 -2.20 -0.14 23.66
C CYS A 70 -3.55 0.20 24.31
N GLY A 71 -3.80 -0.28 25.53
CA GLY A 71 -5.06 -0.04 26.25
C GLY A 71 -5.40 1.43 26.48
N SER A 72 -4.43 2.34 26.42
CA SER A 72 -4.67 3.79 26.55
C SER A 72 -5.27 4.45 25.31
N ILE A 73 -5.10 3.84 24.13
CA ILE A 73 -5.51 4.40 22.83
C ILE A 73 -6.43 3.48 22.03
N VAL A 74 -6.70 2.25 22.51
CA VAL A 74 -7.46 1.23 21.79
C VAL A 74 -8.89 1.66 21.40
N MET A 75 -9.47 2.64 22.10
CA MET A 75 -10.81 3.16 21.79
C MET A 75 -10.83 4.14 20.61
N ASP A 76 -9.66 4.64 20.20
CA ASP A 76 -9.54 5.67 19.16
C ASP A 76 -9.32 5.08 17.76
N TYR A 77 -9.11 3.76 17.67
CA TYR A 77 -8.74 3.07 16.43
C TYR A 77 -9.56 1.81 16.22
N GLU A 78 -9.67 1.39 14.97
CA GLU A 78 -10.22 0.10 14.59
C GLU A 78 -9.32 -0.61 13.55
N VAL A 79 -9.43 -1.94 13.47
CA VAL A 79 -8.78 -2.72 12.40
C VAL A 79 -9.84 -3.08 11.37
N ASP A 80 -9.62 -2.67 10.12
CA ASP A 80 -10.54 -2.94 9.03
C ASP A 80 -10.40 -4.38 8.48
N ARG A 81 -11.22 -4.71 7.48
CA ARG A 81 -11.21 -6.04 6.84
C ARG A 81 -9.92 -6.38 6.08
N HIS A 82 -9.06 -5.40 5.81
CA HIS A 82 -7.77 -5.59 5.12
C HIS A 82 -6.60 -5.56 6.10
N ASP A 83 -6.88 -5.66 7.40
CA ASP A 83 -5.89 -5.58 8.48
C ASP A 83 -5.15 -4.24 8.51
N LEU A 84 -5.85 -3.16 8.15
CA LEU A 84 -5.35 -1.79 8.28
C LEU A 84 -5.89 -1.16 9.55
N LEU A 85 -5.00 -0.52 10.31
CA LEU A 85 -5.38 0.35 11.42
C LEU A 85 -5.92 1.68 10.86
N LEU A 86 -7.15 2.05 11.22
CA LEU A 86 -7.85 3.27 10.80
C LEU A 86 -8.01 4.26 11.95
#